data_AF-A0A948RH19-F1
#
_entry.id   AF-A0A948RH19-F1
#
_cell.length_a   1.000
_cell.length_b   1.000
_cell.length_c   1.000
_cell.angle_alpha   90.00
_cell.angle_beta   90.00
_cell.angle_gamma   90.00
#
_symmetry.space_group_name_H-M   'P 1'
#
loop_
_entity.id
_entity.type
_entity.pdbx_description
1 polymer ?
#
loop_
_entity_poly.entity_id
_entity_poly.type
_entity_poly.pdbx_seq_one_letter_code
_entity_poly.pdbx_strand_id
1 'polypeptide(L)'
;MSRKLFFVVAGLLLLAVALAACAGQPGQPGPAGPQGPVGAQGPEGPQGPAGPSGAEYVGSATCSQCHEALYTTFMNSGHPWKLTKIVDGQAPTYPFTAITELPAGYTWKDISYVIGGYKWKARFMDQQGYIITDEPGKTGNADYLNQYNFANPIIGKQAGWVKYNSGKEKLVYNCGTCHTTGYSAWPPDSHQDDLAGIVGTWKEAGIQCEACHGPGSLHASNPHGIRMEIDRSPDLCGDCHDRGAQETVDAKGGFIEHHEQYEELFQSKHITLDCVLCHDPHAGVEQLRQAGKQTTRTKCESCHFKEAQYQDSAVHPAVATCIDCHMPFVGKSAWGNAAKFTGDVRTHLMAIDPKQIDQFYTVTAADGTTKDFSLSQIGLNFACRSCHVEGGSATVKTDAELIEKATGYHSTP
;
A
#
# COMPACT_ATOMS: atom_id res chain seq x y z
N MET A 1 37.84 41.35 -51.24
CA MET A 1 36.50 41.90 -51.49
C MET A 1 36.56 42.85 -52.66
N SER A 2 35.73 42.65 -53.70
CA SER A 2 35.80 43.47 -54.91
C SER A 2 35.27 44.89 -54.63
N ARG A 3 35.79 45.88 -55.36
CA ARG A 3 35.42 47.31 -55.28
C ARG A 3 33.91 47.58 -55.24
N LYS A 4 33.09 46.68 -55.80
CA LYS A 4 31.62 46.78 -55.78
C LYS A 4 31.01 46.58 -54.40
N LEU A 5 31.66 45.80 -53.52
CA LEU A 5 31.14 45.54 -52.16
C LEU A 5 31.42 46.70 -51.19
N PHE A 6 32.47 47.49 -51.44
CA PHE A 6 32.81 48.64 -50.59
C PHE A 6 31.83 49.82 -50.79
N PHE A 7 31.34 50.02 -52.02
CA PHE A 7 30.34 51.06 -52.30
C PHE A 7 28.93 50.69 -51.79
N VAL A 8 28.60 49.40 -51.72
CA VAL A 8 27.32 48.94 -51.16
C VAL A 8 27.30 49.10 -49.64
N VAL A 9 28.41 48.80 -48.95
CA VAL A 9 28.51 48.96 -47.50
C VAL A 9 28.62 50.44 -47.08
N ALA A 10 29.29 51.29 -47.87
CA ALA A 10 29.34 52.73 -47.61
C ALA A 10 28.00 53.44 -47.90
N GLY A 11 27.21 52.95 -48.87
CA GLY A 11 25.87 53.47 -49.15
C GLY A 11 24.83 53.13 -48.08
N LEU A 12 24.96 51.97 -47.42
CA LEU A 12 24.04 51.53 -46.36
C LEU A 12 24.32 52.22 -45.01
N LEU A 13 25.55 52.67 -44.75
CA LEU A 13 25.90 53.41 -43.52
C LEU A 13 25.56 54.91 -43.58
N LEU A 14 25.44 55.51 -44.77
CA LEU A 14 25.04 56.92 -44.96
C LEU A 14 23.51 57.12 -45.01
N LEU A 15 22.71 56.06 -45.20
CA LEU A 15 21.25 56.11 -45.11
C LEU A 15 20.74 55.90 -43.66
N ALA A 16 21.58 55.39 -42.76
CA ALA A 16 21.23 55.13 -41.35
C ALA A 16 21.45 56.33 -40.41
N VAL A 17 22.17 57.37 -40.84
CA VAL A 17 22.50 58.55 -39.99
C VAL A 17 21.65 59.79 -40.33
N ALA A 18 20.87 59.78 -41.41
CA ALA A 18 20.03 60.91 -41.85
C ALA A 18 18.53 60.83 -41.46
N LEU A 19 18.08 59.76 -40.78
CA LEU A 19 16.70 59.62 -40.28
C LEU A 19 16.57 59.76 -38.76
N ALA A 20 17.66 60.10 -38.05
CA ALA A 20 17.69 60.26 -36.59
C ALA A 20 17.42 61.72 -36.11
N ALA A 21 16.64 62.50 -36.87
CA ALA A 21 16.37 63.90 -36.53
C ALA A 21 14.93 64.32 -36.88
N CYS A 22 13.93 63.64 -36.30
CA CYS A 22 12.55 64.13 -36.10
C CYS A 22 11.82 63.19 -35.12
N ALA A 23 12.28 63.10 -33.87
CA ALA A 23 11.55 62.44 -32.80
C ALA A 23 11.04 63.51 -31.82
N GLY A 24 9.81 63.98 -32.04
CA GLY A 24 9.05 64.69 -31.01
C GLY A 24 8.61 63.69 -29.94
N GLN A 25 8.66 64.10 -28.66
CA GLN A 25 8.24 63.23 -27.55
C GLN A 25 6.76 62.80 -27.71
N PRO A 26 6.43 61.51 -27.54
CA PRO A 26 5.05 61.06 -27.45
C PRO A 26 4.35 61.78 -26.30
N GLY A 27 3.17 62.37 -26.58
CA GLY A 27 2.32 62.98 -25.56
C GLY A 27 1.96 61.96 -24.47
N GLN A 28 1.86 62.42 -23.22
CA GLN A 28 1.46 61.55 -22.11
C GLN A 28 0.08 60.94 -22.40
N PRO A 29 -0.12 59.63 -22.11
CA PRO A 29 -1.44 59.00 -22.22
C PRO A 29 -2.45 59.77 -21.36
N GLY A 30 -3.63 60.07 -21.94
CA GLY A 30 -4.73 60.68 -21.21
C GLY A 30 -5.17 59.80 -20.03
N PRO A 31 -5.80 60.38 -18.99
CA PRO A 31 -6.29 59.61 -17.85
C PRO A 31 -7.29 58.55 -18.32
N ALA A 32 -7.20 57.35 -17.73
CA ALA A 32 -8.13 56.26 -18.02
C ALA A 32 -9.58 56.73 -17.77
N GLY A 33 -10.47 56.45 -18.73
CA GLY A 33 -11.89 56.75 -18.59
C GLY A 33 -12.48 56.03 -17.37
N PRO A 34 -13.55 56.56 -16.75
CA PRO A 34 -14.20 55.90 -15.63
C PRO A 34 -14.65 54.49 -16.03
N GLN A 35 -14.39 53.52 -15.17
CA GLN A 35 -14.80 52.14 -15.37
C GLN A 35 -16.32 52.09 -15.58
N GLY A 36 -16.77 51.44 -16.65
CA GLY A 36 -18.19 51.23 -16.91
C GLY A 36 -18.88 50.50 -15.76
N PRO A 37 -20.20 50.68 -15.56
CA PRO A 37 -20.92 50.00 -14.50
C PRO A 37 -20.76 48.49 -14.64
N VAL A 38 -20.57 47.81 -13.51
CA VAL A 38 -20.50 46.34 -13.45
C VAL A 38 -21.79 45.77 -14.06
N GLY A 39 -21.65 44.91 -15.05
CA GLY A 39 -22.79 44.23 -15.68
C GLY A 39 -23.60 43.47 -14.63
N ALA A 40 -24.92 43.45 -14.78
CA ALA A 40 -25.79 42.70 -13.88
C ALA A 40 -25.32 41.24 -13.76
N GLN A 41 -25.25 40.74 -12.54
CA GLN A 41 -24.93 39.34 -12.27
C GLN A 41 -25.91 38.44 -13.04
N GLY A 42 -25.36 37.48 -13.80
CA GLY A 42 -26.19 36.51 -14.53
C GLY A 42 -27.12 35.75 -13.56
N PRO A 43 -28.26 35.22 -14.05
CA PRO A 43 -29.14 34.41 -13.23
C PRO A 43 -28.36 33.24 -12.64
N GLU A 44 -28.69 32.89 -11.39
CA GLU A 44 -28.14 31.71 -10.73
C GLU A 44 -28.35 30.47 -11.62
N GLY A 45 -27.27 29.70 -11.84
CA GLY A 45 -27.36 28.46 -12.61
C GLY A 45 -28.32 27.49 -11.93
N PRO A 46 -28.98 26.57 -12.67
CA PRO A 46 -29.82 25.56 -12.05
C PRO A 46 -29.00 24.78 -11.02
N GLN A 47 -29.57 24.58 -9.83
CA GLN A 47 -28.98 23.74 -8.80
C GLN A 47 -28.66 22.36 -9.40
N GLY A 48 -27.42 21.91 -9.23
CA GLY A 48 -27.00 20.57 -9.67
C GLY A 48 -27.85 19.49 -9.00
N PRO A 49 -27.92 18.27 -9.56
CA PRO A 49 -28.65 17.16 -8.94
C PRO A 49 -28.14 16.91 -7.51
N ALA A 50 -29.07 16.59 -6.60
CA ALA A 50 -28.73 16.24 -5.22
C ALA A 50 -27.76 15.05 -5.20
N GLY A 51 -26.70 15.14 -4.39
CA GLY A 51 -25.76 14.03 -4.19
C GLY A 51 -26.45 12.78 -3.61
N PRO A 52 -25.84 11.59 -3.72
CA PRO A 52 -26.43 10.37 -3.18
C PRO A 52 -26.57 10.43 -1.65
N SER A 53 -27.82 10.60 -1.20
CA SER A 53 -28.52 10.20 0.05
C SER A 53 -27.74 9.98 1.37
N GLY A 54 -28.22 10.58 2.46
CA GLY A 54 -27.79 10.38 3.86
C GLY A 54 -28.02 8.99 4.45
N ALA A 55 -27.36 7.97 3.87
CA ALA A 55 -27.23 6.66 4.47
C ALA A 55 -26.24 6.69 5.65
N GLU A 56 -26.45 5.82 6.62
CA GLU A 56 -25.65 5.71 7.84
C GLU A 56 -25.02 4.33 7.94
N TYR A 57 -23.89 4.25 8.63
CA TYR A 57 -23.22 2.98 8.91
C TYR A 57 -24.01 2.19 9.94
N VAL A 58 -24.42 0.97 9.58
CA VAL A 58 -25.21 0.06 10.44
C VAL A 58 -24.38 -1.02 11.12
N GLY A 59 -23.11 -1.16 10.73
CA GLY A 59 -22.17 -2.13 11.27
C GLY A 59 -22.38 -3.56 10.78
N SER A 60 -21.30 -4.34 10.81
CA SER A 60 -21.26 -5.68 10.22
C SER A 60 -22.16 -6.70 10.92
N ALA A 61 -22.48 -6.46 12.20
CA ALA A 61 -23.48 -7.25 12.93
C ALA A 61 -24.86 -7.19 12.26
N THR A 62 -25.25 -6.04 11.70
CA THR A 62 -26.49 -5.88 10.94
C THR A 62 -26.44 -6.69 9.64
N CYS A 63 -25.32 -6.61 8.92
CA CYS A 63 -25.10 -7.37 7.69
C CYS A 63 -25.19 -8.88 7.92
N SER A 64 -24.64 -9.37 9.04
CA SER A 64 -24.60 -10.80 9.38
C SER A 64 -25.99 -11.45 9.51
N GLN A 65 -27.03 -10.67 9.83
CA GLN A 65 -28.39 -11.19 10.02
C GLN A 65 -29.01 -11.70 8.71
N CYS A 66 -28.60 -11.15 7.56
CA CYS A 66 -29.07 -11.56 6.23
C CYS A 66 -27.96 -12.26 5.42
N HIS A 67 -26.69 -11.95 5.66
CA HIS A 67 -25.53 -12.42 4.90
C HIS A 67 -24.56 -13.27 5.75
N GLU A 68 -25.11 -14.16 6.58
CA GLU A 68 -24.37 -14.97 7.55
C GLU A 68 -23.16 -15.73 6.94
N ALA A 69 -23.34 -16.35 5.77
CA ALA A 69 -22.28 -17.13 5.12
C ALA A 69 -21.10 -16.26 4.67
N LEU A 70 -21.38 -15.07 4.13
CA LEU A 70 -20.35 -14.11 3.74
C LEU A 70 -19.66 -13.55 4.98
N TYR A 71 -20.44 -13.14 5.98
CA TYR A 71 -19.91 -12.64 7.26
C TYR A 71 -18.98 -13.66 7.91
N THR A 72 -19.40 -14.92 8.03
CA THR A 72 -18.60 -16.01 8.61
C THR A 72 -17.29 -16.24 7.84
N THR A 73 -17.34 -16.18 6.51
CA THR A 73 -16.13 -16.30 5.69
C THR A 73 -15.21 -15.10 5.92
N PHE A 74 -15.75 -13.89 5.90
CA PHE A 74 -15.02 -12.63 6.04
C PHE A 74 -14.38 -12.46 7.42
N MET A 75 -15.06 -12.87 8.50
CA MET A 75 -14.52 -12.84 9.86
C MET A 75 -13.31 -13.78 10.06
N ASN A 76 -13.05 -14.68 9.13
CA ASN A 76 -11.82 -15.47 9.12
C ASN A 76 -10.68 -14.80 8.32
N SER A 77 -10.94 -13.72 7.59
CA SER A 77 -9.91 -12.91 6.93
C SER A 77 -9.16 -12.01 7.91
N GLY A 78 -8.09 -11.34 7.48
CA GLY A 78 -7.34 -10.42 8.35
C GLY A 78 -7.95 -9.01 8.49
N HIS A 79 -8.86 -8.62 7.60
CA HIS A 79 -9.43 -7.28 7.53
C HIS A 79 -10.18 -6.87 8.82
N PRO A 80 -11.09 -7.69 9.37
CA PRO A 80 -11.80 -7.37 10.63
C PRO A 80 -10.88 -7.20 11.84
N TRP A 81 -9.68 -7.79 11.77
CA TRP A 81 -8.75 -7.92 12.88
C TRP A 81 -7.53 -7.02 12.74
N LYS A 82 -7.55 -6.07 11.80
CA LYS A 82 -6.45 -5.11 11.65
C LYS A 82 -6.35 -4.16 12.84
N LEU A 83 -7.48 -3.84 13.46
CA LEU A 83 -7.57 -3.12 14.71
C LEU A 83 -8.62 -3.81 15.59
N THR A 84 -8.29 -4.11 16.83
CA THR A 84 -9.20 -4.79 17.76
C THR A 84 -9.25 -4.01 19.07
N LYS A 85 -10.45 -3.58 19.45
CA LYS A 85 -10.69 -2.95 20.76
C LYS A 85 -10.59 -3.99 21.87
N ILE A 86 -9.92 -3.65 22.95
CA ILE A 86 -9.88 -4.45 24.16
C ILE A 86 -11.07 -4.10 25.04
N VAL A 87 -11.79 -5.12 25.47
CA VAL A 87 -12.99 -5.00 26.30
C VAL A 87 -12.71 -5.70 27.63
N ASP A 88 -13.04 -5.04 28.73
CA ASP A 88 -12.90 -5.55 30.11
C ASP A 88 -11.50 -6.07 30.47
N GLY A 89 -10.47 -5.52 29.83
CA GLY A 89 -9.08 -5.93 30.01
C GLY A 89 -8.85 -7.41 29.72
N GLN A 90 -9.56 -7.97 28.74
CA GLN A 90 -9.41 -9.36 28.30
C GLN A 90 -8.64 -9.47 26.99
N ALA A 91 -7.91 -10.57 26.83
CA ALA A 91 -7.23 -10.88 25.58
C ALA A 91 -8.26 -11.02 24.44
N PRO A 92 -7.99 -10.43 23.26
CA PRO A 92 -8.85 -10.62 22.10
C PRO A 92 -8.69 -12.05 21.56
N THR A 93 -9.74 -12.55 20.92
CA THR A 93 -9.72 -13.84 20.23
C THR A 93 -9.55 -13.62 18.73
N TYR A 94 -8.54 -14.24 18.12
CA TYR A 94 -8.33 -14.23 16.67
C TYR A 94 -8.61 -15.62 16.07
N PRO A 95 -8.92 -15.70 14.77
CA PRO A 95 -9.20 -16.98 14.11
C PRO A 95 -8.04 -17.98 14.13
N PHE A 96 -6.78 -17.50 14.02
CA PHE A 96 -5.61 -18.37 13.77
C PHE A 96 -4.44 -18.15 14.72
N THR A 97 -4.51 -17.14 15.58
CA THR A 97 -3.41 -16.72 16.45
C THR A 97 -3.92 -16.43 17.85
N ALA A 98 -2.99 -16.44 18.81
CA ALA A 98 -3.25 -15.97 20.16
C ALA A 98 -2.08 -15.09 20.61
N ILE A 99 -2.39 -13.99 21.27
CA ILE A 99 -1.39 -13.13 21.91
C ILE A 99 -1.25 -13.62 23.35
N THR A 100 -0.20 -14.40 23.60
CA THR A 100 0.09 -14.98 24.92
C THR A 100 1.04 -14.11 25.75
N GLU A 101 1.70 -13.14 25.13
CA GLU A 101 2.65 -12.24 25.75
C GLU A 101 2.31 -10.80 25.42
N LEU A 102 2.56 -9.90 26.37
CA LEU A 102 2.38 -8.46 26.24
C LEU A 102 3.73 -7.75 26.38
N PRO A 103 3.84 -6.47 25.93
CA PRO A 103 5.04 -5.69 26.12
C PRO A 103 5.40 -5.64 27.61
N ALA A 104 6.70 -5.64 27.93
CA ALA A 104 7.16 -5.76 29.31
C ALA A 104 6.56 -4.66 30.22
N GLY A 105 5.92 -5.09 31.30
CA GLY A 105 5.26 -4.19 32.27
C GLY A 105 3.77 -3.93 32.01
N TYR A 106 3.21 -4.38 30.89
CA TYR A 106 1.80 -4.18 30.56
C TYR A 106 0.94 -5.41 30.87
N THR A 107 -0.31 -5.15 31.24
CA THR A 107 -1.39 -6.13 31.30
C THR A 107 -2.50 -5.75 30.32
N TRP A 108 -3.44 -6.65 30.08
CA TRP A 108 -4.60 -6.32 29.23
C TRP A 108 -5.45 -5.17 29.78
N LYS A 109 -5.38 -4.86 31.08
CA LYS A 109 -6.04 -3.68 31.66
C LYS A 109 -5.40 -2.36 31.24
N ASP A 110 -4.15 -2.40 30.81
CA ASP A 110 -3.39 -1.22 30.40
C ASP A 110 -3.51 -0.96 28.89
N ILE A 111 -4.23 -1.82 28.16
CA ILE A 111 -4.32 -1.79 26.69
C ILE A 111 -5.75 -1.42 26.27
N SER A 112 -5.88 -0.40 25.42
CA SER A 112 -7.16 0.00 24.82
C SER A 112 -7.42 -0.71 23.49
N TYR A 113 -6.39 -0.87 22.67
CA TYR A 113 -6.48 -1.44 21.33
C TYR A 113 -5.25 -2.28 20.98
N VAL A 114 -5.46 -3.31 20.15
CA VAL A 114 -4.41 -4.07 19.47
C VAL A 114 -4.42 -3.73 17.98
N ILE A 115 -3.25 -3.35 17.45
CA ILE A 115 -3.03 -3.10 16.03
C ILE A 115 -2.41 -4.38 15.43
N GLY A 116 -3.16 -5.04 14.55
CA GLY A 116 -2.83 -6.37 14.02
C GLY A 116 -3.24 -7.48 14.99
N GLY A 117 -2.39 -8.48 15.16
CA GLY A 117 -2.65 -9.66 15.98
C GLY A 117 -3.12 -10.89 15.19
N TYR A 118 -3.72 -10.70 14.01
CA TYR A 118 -4.24 -11.80 13.19
C TYR A 118 -3.18 -12.77 12.63
N LYS A 119 -1.99 -12.28 12.25
CA LYS A 119 -0.97 -13.13 11.59
C LYS A 119 0.48 -12.68 11.77
N TRP A 120 0.84 -11.50 11.26
CA TRP A 120 2.26 -11.13 11.14
C TRP A 120 2.84 -10.57 12.43
N LYS A 121 2.13 -9.61 13.02
CA LYS A 121 2.60 -8.85 14.19
C LYS A 121 1.43 -8.27 14.98
N ALA A 122 1.67 -7.96 16.23
CA ALA A 122 0.80 -7.20 17.11
C ALA A 122 1.57 -6.00 17.70
N ARG A 123 0.88 -4.86 17.77
CA ARG A 123 1.28 -3.66 18.53
C ARG A 123 0.10 -3.23 19.38
N PHE A 124 0.36 -2.39 20.37
CA PHE A 124 -0.59 -2.12 21.43
C PHE A 124 -0.73 -0.61 21.64
N MET A 125 -1.94 -0.17 22.00
CA MET A 125 -2.19 1.19 22.46
C MET A 125 -2.48 1.19 23.95
N ASP A 126 -1.99 2.19 24.66
CA ASP A 126 -2.26 2.39 26.08
C ASP A 126 -3.72 2.86 26.33
N GLN A 127 -4.10 3.02 27.60
CA GLN A 127 -5.43 3.53 27.99
C GLN A 127 -5.71 4.99 27.59
N GLN A 128 -4.74 5.70 26.99
CA GLN A 128 -4.92 7.03 26.42
C GLN A 128 -4.94 7.01 24.89
N GLY A 129 -4.80 5.82 24.27
CA GLY A 129 -4.81 5.62 22.83
C GLY A 129 -3.46 5.86 22.14
N TYR A 130 -2.39 6.13 22.88
CA TYR A 130 -1.06 6.24 22.29
C TYR A 130 -0.48 4.84 22.03
N ILE A 131 0.24 4.69 20.92
CA ILE A 131 0.99 3.47 20.64
C ILE A 131 2.05 3.29 21.72
N ILE A 132 2.06 2.12 22.36
CA ILE A 132 3.00 1.77 23.41
C ILE A 132 4.41 1.65 22.80
N THR A 133 5.30 2.54 23.25
CA THR A 133 6.70 2.69 22.78
C THR A 133 7.70 2.62 23.93
N ASP A 134 7.24 2.59 25.17
CA ASP A 134 8.04 2.57 26.39
C ASP A 134 7.39 1.71 27.48
N GLU A 135 8.18 1.39 28.50
CA GLU A 135 7.68 0.80 29.75
C GLU A 135 6.67 1.74 30.44
N PRO A 136 5.70 1.21 31.21
CA PRO A 136 4.70 2.05 31.86
C PRO A 136 5.33 3.15 32.73
N GLY A 137 4.90 4.39 32.52
CA GLY A 137 5.36 5.55 33.28
C GLY A 137 6.81 5.99 33.03
N LYS A 138 7.50 5.41 32.04
CA LYS A 138 8.84 5.81 31.61
C LYS A 138 8.81 6.30 30.16
N THR A 139 9.85 7.01 29.74
CA THR A 139 10.03 7.47 28.36
C THR A 139 11.50 7.46 27.98
N GLY A 140 11.81 7.32 26.70
CA GLY A 140 13.15 7.45 26.15
C GLY A 140 13.96 6.15 26.09
N ASN A 141 13.37 4.99 26.38
CA ASN A 141 14.07 3.71 26.23
C ASN A 141 14.08 3.25 24.77
N ALA A 142 15.12 3.65 24.03
CA ALA A 142 15.33 3.28 22.63
C ALA A 142 15.55 1.77 22.38
N ASP A 143 15.67 0.97 23.44
CA ASP A 143 15.83 -0.49 23.37
C ASP A 143 14.60 -1.28 23.83
N TYR A 144 13.52 -0.60 24.20
CA TYR A 144 12.27 -1.25 24.60
C TYR A 144 11.67 -2.06 23.44
N LEU A 145 11.34 -3.33 23.67
CA LEU A 145 10.73 -4.19 22.67
C LEU A 145 9.21 -4.14 22.81
N ASN A 146 8.52 -3.63 21.78
CA ASN A 146 7.11 -3.24 21.87
C ASN A 146 6.24 -3.72 20.70
N GLN A 147 6.85 -4.38 19.71
CA GLN A 147 6.13 -5.08 18.66
C GLN A 147 6.36 -6.58 18.81
N TYR A 148 5.28 -7.34 18.92
CA TYR A 148 5.34 -8.79 18.91
C TYR A 148 5.19 -9.29 17.49
N ASN A 149 6.13 -10.10 17.02
CA ASN A 149 6.04 -10.79 15.74
C ASN A 149 5.73 -12.27 15.98
N PHE A 150 4.74 -12.82 15.26
CA PHE A 150 4.40 -14.24 15.36
C PHE A 150 5.45 -15.11 14.65
N ALA A 151 5.50 -16.40 15.00
CA ALA A 151 6.42 -17.33 14.35
C ALA A 151 6.12 -17.44 12.85
N ASN A 152 7.17 -17.52 12.04
CA ASN A 152 7.06 -17.79 10.62
C ASN A 152 7.97 -18.97 10.24
N PRO A 153 7.42 -20.20 10.15
CA PRO A 153 8.17 -21.40 9.81
C PRO A 153 8.78 -21.37 8.40
N ILE A 154 8.15 -20.68 7.44
CA ILE A 154 8.64 -20.58 6.05
C ILE A 154 10.01 -19.88 6.03
N ILE A 155 10.16 -18.83 6.83
CA ILE A 155 11.41 -18.06 6.96
C ILE A 155 12.37 -18.69 7.98
N GLY A 156 11.87 -19.59 8.82
CA GLY A 156 12.61 -20.18 9.94
C GLY A 156 12.77 -19.20 11.12
N LYS A 157 11.79 -18.33 11.36
CA LYS A 157 11.79 -17.37 12.48
C LYS A 157 10.81 -17.80 13.57
N GLN A 158 11.30 -17.85 14.80
CA GLN A 158 10.46 -18.04 15.98
C GLN A 158 9.68 -16.75 16.29
N ALA A 159 8.62 -16.87 17.09
CA ALA A 159 7.92 -15.70 17.61
C ALA A 159 8.87 -14.89 18.50
N GLY A 160 8.70 -13.57 18.55
CA GLY A 160 9.56 -12.74 19.37
C GLY A 160 9.28 -11.25 19.25
N TRP A 161 9.87 -10.52 20.19
CA TRP A 161 9.71 -9.08 20.33
C TRP A 161 10.77 -8.30 19.55
N VAL A 162 10.33 -7.22 18.89
CA VAL A 162 11.20 -6.30 18.14
C VAL A 162 10.87 -4.84 18.48
N LYS A 163 11.79 -3.94 18.11
CA LYS A 163 11.66 -2.50 18.32
C LYS A 163 10.77 -1.86 17.27
N TYR A 164 9.90 -0.94 17.70
CA TYR A 164 9.09 -0.11 16.82
C TYR A 164 8.89 1.27 17.45
N ASN A 165 9.62 2.29 16.97
CA ASN A 165 9.60 3.63 17.57
C ASN A 165 9.85 3.64 19.09
N SER A 166 10.66 2.71 19.58
CA SER A 166 10.98 2.57 21.01
C SER A 166 11.55 3.86 21.59
N GLY A 167 11.13 4.26 22.78
CA GLY A 167 11.58 5.49 23.42
C GLY A 167 10.84 6.76 22.98
N LYS A 168 9.89 6.66 22.04
CA LYS A 168 9.15 7.82 21.55
C LYS A 168 7.96 8.12 22.46
N GLU A 169 8.04 9.21 23.20
CA GLU A 169 6.94 9.67 24.05
C GLU A 169 5.65 9.92 23.22
N LYS A 170 4.51 9.43 23.73
CA LYS A 170 3.16 9.74 23.22
C LYS A 170 3.05 9.59 21.70
N LEU A 171 3.44 8.44 21.18
CA LEU A 171 3.29 8.14 19.75
C LEU A 171 1.79 8.05 19.39
N VAL A 172 1.30 9.08 18.71
CA VAL A 172 -0.08 9.18 18.23
C VAL A 172 -0.41 8.06 17.22
N TYR A 173 -1.60 7.50 17.32
CA TYR A 173 -2.19 6.60 16.34
C TYR A 173 -2.99 7.39 15.29
N ASN A 174 -2.43 7.48 14.08
CA ASN A 174 -3.03 8.16 12.93
C ASN A 174 -3.28 7.21 11.74
N CYS A 175 -3.40 5.90 12.01
CA CYS A 175 -3.59 4.89 10.97
C CYS A 175 -5.07 4.54 10.72
N GLY A 176 -6.01 5.35 11.25
CA GLY A 176 -7.45 5.08 11.22
C GLY A 176 -7.99 4.87 9.80
N THR A 177 -7.57 5.71 8.84
CA THR A 177 -8.01 5.67 7.44
C THR A 177 -7.96 4.27 6.83
N CYS A 178 -6.88 3.51 7.06
CA CYS A 178 -6.70 2.20 6.44
C CYS A 178 -6.99 1.02 7.39
N HIS A 179 -7.22 1.26 8.68
CA HIS A 179 -7.32 0.21 9.70
C HIS A 179 -8.70 0.12 10.36
N THR A 180 -9.67 0.94 9.92
CA THR A 180 -11.00 1.07 10.53
C THR A 180 -12.07 1.23 9.47
N THR A 181 -13.34 1.22 9.88
CA THR A 181 -14.49 1.38 8.99
C THR A 181 -15.28 2.63 9.32
N GLY A 182 -15.60 3.41 8.29
CA GLY A 182 -16.28 4.69 8.46
C GLY A 182 -15.42 5.72 9.19
N TYR A 183 -14.11 5.75 8.88
CA TYR A 183 -13.18 6.70 9.44
C TYR A 183 -13.56 8.16 9.09
N SER A 184 -13.46 9.04 10.08
CA SER A 184 -13.58 10.49 9.90
C SER A 184 -12.49 11.20 10.70
N ALA A 185 -11.72 12.04 10.03
CA ALA A 185 -10.81 12.99 10.69
C ALA A 185 -11.51 14.31 11.07
N TRP A 186 -12.83 14.42 10.87
CA TRP A 186 -13.61 15.61 11.20
C TRP A 186 -14.54 15.36 12.40
N PRO A 187 -14.62 16.30 13.36
CA PRO A 187 -13.83 17.53 13.46
C PRO A 187 -12.32 17.26 13.64
N PRO A 188 -11.40 18.20 13.30
CA PRO A 188 -9.95 17.95 13.30
C PRO A 188 -9.35 17.43 14.61
N ASP A 189 -9.94 17.78 15.75
CA ASP A 189 -9.55 17.33 17.09
C ASP A 189 -10.43 16.16 17.58
N SER A 190 -10.96 15.35 16.66
CA SER A 190 -11.76 14.18 17.01
C SER A 190 -10.87 13.01 17.46
N HIS A 191 -11.34 12.32 18.49
CA HIS A 191 -10.64 11.23 19.15
C HIS A 191 -11.60 10.07 19.39
N GLN A 192 -11.32 8.89 18.81
CA GLN A 192 -12.13 7.72 19.09
C GLN A 192 -12.14 7.40 20.59
N ASP A 193 -13.32 7.14 21.14
CA ASP A 193 -13.53 6.82 22.56
C ASP A 193 -12.94 7.87 23.53
N ASP A 194 -12.85 9.13 23.10
CA ASP A 194 -12.24 10.24 23.85
C ASP A 194 -10.76 10.01 24.22
N LEU A 195 -10.07 9.14 23.45
CA LEU A 195 -8.66 8.81 23.67
C LEU A 195 -7.74 9.76 22.90
N ALA A 196 -7.10 10.69 23.62
CA ALA A 196 -6.26 11.75 23.04
C ALA A 196 -5.10 11.26 22.13
N GLY A 197 -4.68 10.00 22.27
CA GLY A 197 -3.65 9.39 21.43
C GLY A 197 -4.15 8.93 20.06
N ILE A 198 -5.45 8.96 19.79
CA ILE A 198 -6.05 8.53 18.52
C ILE A 198 -6.47 9.74 17.69
N VAL A 199 -6.07 9.78 16.42
CA VAL A 199 -6.54 10.79 15.46
C VAL A 199 -7.77 10.26 14.74
N GLY A 200 -8.84 11.04 14.76
CA GLY A 200 -10.10 10.74 14.10
C GLY A 200 -11.01 9.81 14.90
N THR A 201 -12.16 9.51 14.31
CA THR A 201 -13.18 8.59 14.82
C THR A 201 -13.55 7.58 13.73
N TRP A 202 -14.23 6.50 14.10
CA TRP A 202 -14.72 5.50 13.16
C TRP A 202 -16.00 4.85 13.67
N LYS A 203 -16.72 4.15 12.79
CA LYS A 203 -17.88 3.36 13.17
C LYS A 203 -17.49 2.02 13.77
N GLU A 204 -16.59 1.28 13.12
CA GLU A 204 -16.13 -0.04 13.57
C GLU A 204 -14.60 -0.14 13.55
N ALA A 205 -14.04 -0.82 14.53
CA ALA A 205 -12.62 -1.18 14.53
C ALA A 205 -12.37 -2.29 13.50
N GLY A 206 -11.24 -2.20 12.80
CA GLY A 206 -10.91 -3.08 11.69
C GLY A 206 -11.63 -2.67 10.40
N ILE A 207 -11.22 -3.30 9.31
CA ILE A 207 -11.84 -3.14 7.99
C ILE A 207 -13.00 -4.11 7.95
N GLN A 208 -14.21 -3.56 7.89
CA GLN A 208 -15.48 -4.25 8.03
C GLN A 208 -16.32 -4.09 6.74
N CYS A 209 -17.52 -4.66 6.68
CA CYS A 209 -18.32 -4.75 5.45
C CYS A 209 -18.49 -3.38 4.75
N GLU A 210 -18.79 -2.35 5.54
CA GLU A 210 -19.11 -1.01 5.05
C GLU A 210 -17.86 -0.18 4.70
N ALA A 211 -16.65 -0.70 4.92
CA ALA A 211 -15.43 -0.05 4.43
C ALA A 211 -15.33 -0.15 2.91
N CYS A 212 -15.84 -1.24 2.33
CA CYS A 212 -15.84 -1.47 0.88
C CYS A 212 -17.21 -1.18 0.25
N HIS A 213 -18.30 -1.40 0.98
CA HIS A 213 -19.65 -1.23 0.45
C HIS A 213 -20.29 0.14 0.77
N GLY A 214 -19.64 0.95 1.62
CA GLY A 214 -20.19 2.20 2.12
C GLY A 214 -21.33 2.01 3.14
N PRO A 215 -21.94 3.12 3.61
CA PRO A 215 -23.02 3.10 4.60
C PRO A 215 -24.27 2.35 4.14
N GLY A 216 -24.68 1.33 4.89
CA GLY A 216 -25.68 0.36 4.45
C GLY A 216 -27.12 0.59 4.95
N SER A 217 -27.43 1.67 5.69
CA SER A 217 -28.75 1.82 6.34
C SER A 217 -29.95 1.75 5.39
N LEU A 218 -29.82 2.34 4.21
CA LEU A 218 -30.90 2.32 3.21
C LEU A 218 -31.12 0.91 2.66
N HIS A 219 -30.05 0.20 2.33
CA HIS A 219 -30.13 -1.21 1.91
C HIS A 219 -30.71 -2.09 3.01
N ALA A 220 -30.25 -1.93 4.26
CA ALA A 220 -30.77 -2.69 5.39
C ALA A 220 -32.28 -2.48 5.60
N SER A 221 -32.79 -1.27 5.37
CA SER A 221 -34.21 -0.94 5.50
C SER A 221 -35.09 -1.48 4.35
N ASN A 222 -34.51 -1.66 3.16
CA ASN A 222 -35.22 -2.14 1.97
C ASN A 222 -34.29 -2.94 1.04
N PRO A 223 -33.89 -4.17 1.43
CA PRO A 223 -32.83 -4.91 0.73
C PRO A 223 -33.23 -5.38 -0.67
N HIS A 224 -34.53 -5.47 -0.95
CA HIS A 224 -35.05 -5.83 -2.28
C HIS A 224 -35.18 -4.63 -3.22
N GLY A 225 -35.40 -3.43 -2.69
CA GLY A 225 -35.57 -2.21 -3.47
C GLY A 225 -34.31 -1.37 -3.61
N ILE A 226 -33.36 -1.49 -2.69
CA ILE A 226 -32.11 -0.73 -2.65
C ILE A 226 -30.97 -1.73 -2.61
N ARG A 227 -30.03 -1.65 -3.55
CA ARG A 227 -28.82 -2.48 -3.57
C ARG A 227 -27.66 -1.73 -2.91
N MET A 228 -26.78 -2.46 -2.24
CA MET A 228 -25.47 -1.92 -1.87
C MET A 228 -24.65 -1.58 -3.11
N GLU A 229 -23.79 -0.57 -2.98
CA GLU A 229 -22.74 -0.32 -3.96
C GLU A 229 -21.74 -1.47 -3.96
N ILE A 230 -21.30 -1.86 -5.15
CA ILE A 230 -20.28 -2.89 -5.34
C ILE A 230 -19.25 -2.31 -6.30
N ASP A 231 -18.22 -1.69 -5.73
CA ASP A 231 -17.03 -1.33 -6.47
C ASP A 231 -16.06 -2.52 -6.51
N ARG A 232 -15.53 -2.78 -7.70
CA ARG A 232 -14.59 -3.87 -8.01
C ARG A 232 -13.28 -3.34 -8.57
N SER A 233 -13.16 -2.02 -8.71
CA SER A 233 -11.96 -1.35 -9.15
C SER A 233 -10.78 -1.72 -8.23
N PRO A 234 -9.56 -1.75 -8.77
CA PRO A 234 -8.38 -1.90 -7.93
C PRO A 234 -8.17 -0.66 -7.04
N ASP A 235 -8.71 0.50 -7.42
CA ASP A 235 -8.63 1.77 -6.67
C ASP A 235 -9.18 1.63 -5.25
N LEU A 236 -10.34 0.97 -5.09
CA LEU A 236 -10.90 0.69 -3.75
C LEU A 236 -9.93 -0.09 -2.85
N CYS A 237 -9.14 -0.99 -3.43
CA CYS A 237 -8.13 -1.73 -2.68
C CYS A 237 -6.92 -0.83 -2.38
N GLY A 238 -6.55 0.01 -3.35
CA GLY A 238 -5.48 1.01 -3.29
C GLY A 238 -5.67 2.05 -2.17
N ASP A 239 -6.90 2.32 -1.73
CA ASP A 239 -7.16 3.19 -0.56
C ASP A 239 -6.38 2.77 0.71
N CYS A 240 -6.02 1.49 0.80
CA CYS A 240 -5.29 0.93 1.94
C CYS A 240 -4.02 0.14 1.56
N HIS A 241 -4.00 -0.43 0.35
CA HIS A 241 -2.88 -1.21 -0.17
C HIS A 241 -1.95 -0.36 -1.04
N ASP A 242 -1.68 0.86 -0.58
CA ASP A 242 -0.77 1.85 -1.15
C ASP A 242 0.04 2.53 -0.02
N ARG A 243 1.24 3.03 -0.32
CA ARG A 243 2.13 3.79 0.58
C ARG A 243 2.53 5.15 0.01
N GLY A 244 2.17 5.50 -1.23
CA GLY A 244 2.42 6.83 -1.75
C GLY A 244 2.30 6.97 -3.27
N ALA A 245 3.44 7.08 -3.94
CA ALA A 245 3.48 7.36 -5.37
C ALA A 245 3.39 6.04 -6.15
N GLN A 246 2.31 5.86 -6.90
CA GLN A 246 1.98 4.61 -7.61
C GLN A 246 3.08 4.15 -8.59
N GLU A 247 3.82 5.11 -9.16
CA GLU A 247 4.97 4.89 -10.04
C GLU A 247 6.26 4.39 -9.34
N THR A 248 6.26 4.23 -8.01
CA THR A 248 7.41 3.69 -7.26
C THR A 248 6.98 2.67 -6.22
N VAL A 249 7.76 1.58 -6.07
CA VAL A 249 7.54 0.62 -4.98
C VAL A 249 8.57 0.85 -3.89
N ASP A 250 8.16 1.24 -2.68
CA ASP A 250 9.11 1.53 -1.60
C ASP A 250 9.76 0.25 -1.05
N ALA A 251 11.05 0.34 -0.78
CA ALA A 251 11.82 -0.73 -0.18
C ALA A 251 12.59 -0.26 1.06
N LYS A 252 12.79 -1.18 2.01
CA LYS A 252 13.58 -0.92 3.21
C LYS A 252 14.23 -2.17 3.80
N GLY A 253 15.55 -2.10 3.91
CA GLY A 253 16.34 -3.18 4.54
C GLY A 253 16.28 -4.47 3.73
N GLY A 254 16.35 -4.34 2.40
CA GLY A 254 16.38 -5.47 1.45
C GLY A 254 15.03 -6.15 1.21
N PHE A 255 13.91 -5.44 1.39
CA PHE A 255 12.56 -5.95 1.13
C PHE A 255 11.65 -4.82 0.66
N ILE A 256 10.63 -5.16 -0.13
CA ILE A 256 9.49 -4.27 -0.39
C ILE A 256 8.78 -3.99 0.95
N GLU A 257 8.36 -2.75 1.19
CA GLU A 257 7.56 -2.43 2.37
C GLU A 257 6.16 -3.08 2.26
N HIS A 258 5.58 -3.50 3.38
CA HIS A 258 4.23 -4.09 3.36
C HIS A 258 3.13 -3.09 2.93
N HIS A 259 2.10 -3.59 2.25
CA HIS A 259 0.96 -2.84 1.68
C HIS A 259 1.28 -2.09 0.38
N GLU A 260 2.25 -2.56 -0.40
CA GLU A 260 2.60 -1.99 -1.72
C GLU A 260 1.95 -2.76 -2.89
N GLN A 261 0.96 -3.63 -2.62
CA GLN A 261 0.46 -4.55 -3.66
C GLN A 261 -0.18 -3.82 -4.84
N TYR A 262 -0.77 -2.64 -4.59
CA TYR A 262 -1.36 -1.84 -5.64
C TYR A 262 -0.27 -1.26 -6.56
N GLU A 263 0.78 -0.66 -6.00
CA GLU A 263 1.93 -0.10 -6.72
C GLU A 263 2.70 -1.19 -7.46
N GLU A 264 2.89 -2.35 -6.84
CA GLU A 264 3.49 -3.53 -7.46
C GLU A 264 2.70 -3.95 -8.72
N LEU A 265 1.38 -4.10 -8.60
CA LEU A 265 0.54 -4.50 -9.72
C LEU A 265 0.49 -3.43 -10.80
N PHE A 266 0.46 -2.14 -10.40
CA PHE A 266 0.51 -0.99 -11.30
C PHE A 266 1.78 -0.99 -12.16
N GLN A 267 2.92 -1.38 -11.60
CA GLN A 267 4.18 -1.47 -12.35
C GLN A 267 4.33 -2.78 -13.13
N SER A 268 3.43 -3.74 -12.92
CA SER A 268 3.46 -5.04 -13.57
C SER A 268 2.76 -5.05 -14.94
N LYS A 269 2.93 -6.15 -15.68
CA LYS A 269 2.15 -6.41 -16.91
C LYS A 269 0.66 -6.70 -16.64
N HIS A 270 0.28 -6.87 -15.39
CA HIS A 270 -1.10 -7.11 -14.95
C HIS A 270 -1.83 -5.85 -14.47
N ILE A 271 -1.29 -4.65 -14.72
CA ILE A 271 -1.95 -3.36 -14.40
C ILE A 271 -3.41 -3.26 -14.89
N THR A 272 -3.78 -3.95 -15.96
CA THR A 272 -5.15 -3.94 -16.51
C THR A 272 -6.11 -4.91 -15.82
N LEU A 273 -5.63 -5.68 -14.84
CA LEU A 273 -6.43 -6.66 -14.12
C LEU A 273 -6.87 -6.12 -12.75
N ASP A 274 -8.14 -6.33 -12.42
CA ASP A 274 -8.66 -5.99 -11.09
C ASP A 274 -8.19 -7.01 -10.04
N CYS A 275 -7.97 -6.55 -8.80
CA CYS A 275 -7.63 -7.41 -7.65
C CYS A 275 -8.60 -8.59 -7.50
N VAL A 276 -9.90 -8.31 -7.68
CA VAL A 276 -10.99 -9.28 -7.50
C VAL A 276 -11.06 -10.34 -8.60
N LEU A 277 -10.33 -10.19 -9.70
CA LEU A 277 -10.18 -11.23 -10.71
C LEU A 277 -9.42 -12.43 -10.13
N CYS A 278 -8.40 -12.15 -9.31
CA CYS A 278 -7.57 -13.16 -8.68
C CYS A 278 -8.03 -13.48 -7.26
N HIS A 279 -8.53 -12.51 -6.48
CA HIS A 279 -8.88 -12.71 -5.08
C HIS A 279 -10.39 -12.61 -4.82
N ASP A 280 -10.88 -13.36 -3.83
CA ASP A 280 -12.22 -13.15 -3.29
C ASP A 280 -12.13 -12.07 -2.21
N PRO A 281 -12.83 -10.92 -2.35
CA PRO A 281 -12.76 -9.85 -1.34
C PRO A 281 -13.33 -10.28 0.02
N HIS A 282 -14.11 -11.35 0.09
CA HIS A 282 -14.66 -11.87 1.35
C HIS A 282 -13.81 -12.98 1.98
N ALA A 283 -12.89 -13.61 1.26
CA ALA A 283 -12.10 -14.72 1.79
C ALA A 283 -10.63 -14.31 1.96
N GLY A 284 -10.08 -14.53 3.15
CA GLY A 284 -8.69 -14.21 3.44
C GLY A 284 -7.72 -15.16 2.74
N VAL A 285 -6.67 -14.62 2.12
CA VAL A 285 -5.57 -15.44 1.56
C VAL A 285 -4.95 -16.35 2.63
N GLU A 286 -4.80 -15.86 3.87
CA GLU A 286 -4.28 -16.68 4.95
C GLU A 286 -5.25 -17.77 5.40
N GLN A 287 -6.53 -17.46 5.57
CA GLN A 287 -7.57 -18.43 5.85
C GLN A 287 -7.57 -19.58 4.83
N LEU A 288 -7.51 -19.24 3.53
CA LEU A 288 -7.49 -20.24 2.46
C LEU A 288 -6.21 -21.09 2.52
N ARG A 289 -5.06 -20.47 2.78
CA ARG A 289 -3.78 -21.17 2.94
C ARG A 289 -3.81 -22.15 4.11
N GLN A 290 -4.29 -21.73 5.28
CA GLN A 290 -4.42 -22.58 6.46
C GLN A 290 -5.37 -23.75 6.21
N ALA A 291 -6.41 -23.54 5.41
CA ALA A 291 -7.35 -24.59 5.01
C ALA A 291 -6.83 -25.50 3.88
N GLY A 292 -5.61 -25.30 3.38
CA GLY A 292 -5.07 -26.03 2.23
C GLY A 292 -5.86 -25.82 0.94
N LYS A 293 -6.54 -24.68 0.81
CA LYS A 293 -7.36 -24.31 -0.35
C LYS A 293 -6.60 -23.37 -1.28
N GLN A 294 -7.05 -23.30 -2.52
CA GLN A 294 -6.53 -22.35 -3.49
C GLN A 294 -6.74 -20.92 -2.98
N THR A 295 -5.67 -20.11 -2.96
CA THR A 295 -5.68 -18.74 -2.44
C THR A 295 -6.14 -17.70 -3.44
N THR A 296 -6.38 -18.12 -4.69
CA THR A 296 -6.92 -17.30 -5.78
C THR A 296 -8.20 -17.92 -6.32
N ARG A 297 -9.09 -17.12 -6.89
CA ARG A 297 -10.27 -17.56 -7.65
C ARG A 297 -9.85 -18.03 -9.05
N THR A 298 -8.96 -17.28 -9.68
CA THR A 298 -8.41 -17.54 -11.01
C THR A 298 -7.00 -18.10 -10.90
N LYS A 299 -6.72 -19.19 -11.60
CA LYS A 299 -5.40 -19.80 -11.66
C LYS A 299 -4.54 -19.12 -12.73
N CYS A 300 -3.23 -19.08 -12.54
CA CYS A 300 -2.30 -18.54 -13.53
C CYS A 300 -2.48 -19.24 -14.89
N GLU A 301 -2.61 -20.57 -14.86
CA GLU A 301 -2.75 -21.46 -16.00
C GLU A 301 -4.04 -21.24 -16.79
N SER A 302 -5.05 -20.56 -16.22
CA SER A 302 -6.26 -20.17 -16.93
C SER A 302 -5.99 -19.13 -18.03
N CYS A 303 -4.92 -18.35 -17.90
CA CYS A 303 -4.47 -17.38 -18.91
C CYS A 303 -3.12 -17.79 -19.53
N HIS A 304 -2.22 -18.34 -18.73
CA HIS A 304 -0.86 -18.77 -19.10
C HIS A 304 -0.79 -20.26 -19.40
N PHE A 305 -1.69 -20.76 -20.25
CA PHE A 305 -1.80 -22.19 -20.56
C PHE A 305 -0.60 -22.73 -21.34
N LYS A 306 0.10 -21.88 -22.11
CA LYS A 306 1.32 -22.27 -22.82
C LYS A 306 2.46 -22.46 -21.83
N GLU A 307 2.66 -21.50 -20.94
CA GLU A 307 3.69 -21.56 -19.90
C GLU A 307 3.42 -22.73 -18.95
N ALA A 308 2.15 -23.04 -18.66
CA ALA A 308 1.76 -24.22 -17.89
C ALA A 308 2.13 -25.56 -18.57
N GLN A 309 2.19 -25.59 -19.90
CA GLN A 309 2.57 -26.78 -20.67
C GLN A 309 4.09 -26.94 -20.82
N TYR A 310 4.83 -25.84 -20.76
CA TYR A 310 6.27 -25.81 -21.03
C TYR A 310 7.03 -25.26 -19.83
N GLN A 311 7.53 -26.17 -18.99
CA GLN A 311 8.48 -25.85 -17.92
C GLN A 311 9.88 -26.24 -18.37
N ASP A 312 10.85 -25.33 -18.24
CA ASP A 312 12.23 -25.54 -18.65
C ASP A 312 13.02 -26.41 -17.64
N SER A 313 12.35 -27.01 -16.65
CA SER A 313 12.99 -27.85 -15.63
C SER A 313 12.20 -29.13 -15.41
N ALA A 314 12.89 -30.27 -15.38
CA ALA A 314 12.29 -31.56 -15.02
C ALA A 314 12.00 -31.66 -13.51
N VAL A 315 12.63 -30.82 -12.68
CA VAL A 315 12.51 -30.88 -11.21
C VAL A 315 11.46 -29.91 -10.69
N HIS A 316 11.42 -28.67 -11.22
CA HIS A 316 10.53 -27.62 -10.69
C HIS A 316 9.05 -28.00 -10.64
N PRO A 317 8.45 -28.69 -11.65
CA PRO A 317 7.05 -29.10 -11.58
C PRO A 317 6.70 -29.98 -10.36
N ALA A 318 7.68 -30.69 -9.80
CA ALA A 318 7.49 -31.57 -8.66
C ALA A 318 7.68 -30.86 -7.30
N VAL A 319 8.31 -29.68 -7.27
CA VAL A 319 8.74 -29.03 -6.02
C VAL A 319 8.34 -27.56 -5.90
N ALA A 320 7.86 -26.94 -6.98
CA ALA A 320 7.51 -25.52 -7.04
C ALA A 320 6.23 -25.31 -7.85
N THR A 321 5.50 -24.27 -7.49
CA THR A 321 4.33 -23.77 -8.20
C THR A 321 4.64 -22.40 -8.82
N CYS A 322 3.77 -21.90 -9.72
CA CYS A 322 3.97 -20.63 -10.41
C CYS A 322 4.34 -19.49 -9.44
N ILE A 323 3.64 -19.42 -8.30
CA ILE A 323 3.81 -18.34 -7.32
C ILE A 323 5.14 -18.42 -6.56
N ASP A 324 5.84 -19.55 -6.56
CA ASP A 324 7.11 -19.67 -5.82
C ASP A 324 8.25 -18.91 -6.50
N CYS A 325 8.22 -18.80 -7.84
CA CYS A 325 9.17 -17.99 -8.61
C CYS A 325 8.59 -16.65 -9.04
N HIS A 326 7.30 -16.59 -9.38
CA HIS A 326 6.64 -15.39 -9.90
C HIS A 326 5.94 -14.55 -8.83
N MET A 327 5.68 -15.07 -7.64
CA MET A 327 5.23 -14.25 -6.51
C MET A 327 6.01 -14.60 -5.23
N PRO A 328 7.36 -14.57 -5.29
CA PRO A 328 8.18 -14.92 -4.15
C PRO A 328 7.95 -13.93 -3.01
N PHE A 329 8.40 -14.30 -1.82
CA PHE A 329 8.27 -13.43 -0.65
C PHE A 329 9.32 -12.30 -0.71
N VAL A 330 9.04 -11.25 -1.46
CA VAL A 330 9.92 -10.06 -1.60
C VAL A 330 9.58 -8.98 -0.56
N GLY A 331 8.32 -8.95 -0.11
CA GLY A 331 7.84 -7.97 0.85
C GLY A 331 8.01 -8.40 2.30
N LYS A 332 8.15 -7.42 3.20
CA LYS A 332 8.29 -7.65 4.65
C LYS A 332 7.27 -6.84 5.45
N SER A 333 6.42 -7.55 6.18
CA SER A 333 5.51 -7.04 7.20
C SER A 333 6.10 -7.18 8.60
N ALA A 334 6.55 -8.36 9.00
CA ALA A 334 7.08 -8.64 10.34
C ALA A 334 8.49 -9.23 10.29
N TRP A 335 8.67 -10.31 9.55
CA TRP A 335 9.92 -11.06 9.43
C TRP A 335 10.47 -11.03 8.01
N GLY A 336 11.80 -11.02 7.94
CA GLY A 336 12.54 -11.28 6.72
C GLY A 336 13.89 -11.90 7.03
N ASN A 337 14.45 -12.59 6.05
CA ASN A 337 15.78 -13.13 6.06
C ASN A 337 16.50 -12.72 4.77
N ALA A 338 17.22 -11.59 4.84
CA ALA A 338 17.87 -11.00 3.67
C ALA A 338 18.96 -11.93 3.10
N ALA A 339 19.64 -12.68 3.97
CA ALA A 339 20.63 -13.67 3.55
C ALA A 339 20.01 -14.83 2.75
N LYS A 340 18.71 -15.09 2.91
CA LYS A 340 17.96 -16.08 2.14
C LYS A 340 16.98 -15.48 1.14
N PHE A 341 17.03 -14.16 0.90
CA PHE A 341 16.14 -13.47 -0.05
C PHE A 341 14.67 -13.84 0.14
N THR A 342 14.19 -13.81 1.38
CA THR A 342 12.80 -14.19 1.70
C THR A 342 12.22 -13.36 2.84
N GLY A 343 11.13 -12.65 2.54
CA GLY A 343 10.26 -11.92 3.46
C GLY A 343 9.04 -12.76 3.86
N ASP A 344 7.95 -12.10 4.27
CA ASP A 344 6.70 -12.74 4.71
C ASP A 344 5.45 -12.25 3.96
N VAL A 345 5.65 -11.43 2.92
CA VAL A 345 4.61 -10.98 1.99
C VAL A 345 5.02 -11.29 0.55
N ARG A 346 4.11 -11.91 -0.21
CA ARG A 346 4.34 -12.25 -1.63
C ARG A 346 4.21 -10.99 -2.49
N THR A 347 5.12 -10.85 -3.46
CA THR A 347 5.12 -9.75 -4.43
C THR A 347 4.00 -9.89 -5.47
N HIS A 348 3.57 -8.75 -6.02
CA HIS A 348 2.64 -8.66 -7.15
C HIS A 348 3.29 -8.06 -8.42
N LEU A 349 4.61 -8.21 -8.59
CA LEU A 349 5.33 -7.82 -9.81
C LEU A 349 5.23 -8.88 -10.94
N MET A 350 5.18 -10.16 -10.58
CA MET A 350 5.07 -11.37 -11.45
C MET A 350 6.13 -11.61 -12.53
N ALA A 351 6.57 -10.60 -13.26
CA ALA A 351 7.55 -10.75 -14.33
C ALA A 351 8.96 -10.91 -13.76
N ILE A 352 9.71 -11.89 -14.26
CA ILE A 352 11.12 -12.12 -13.90
C ILE A 352 11.98 -11.55 -15.02
N ASP A 353 12.99 -10.74 -14.68
CA ASP A 353 14.02 -10.32 -15.64
C ASP A 353 15.15 -11.36 -15.65
N PRO A 354 15.44 -12.02 -16.78
CA PRO A 354 16.45 -13.08 -16.86
C PRO A 354 17.89 -12.60 -16.68
N LYS A 355 18.15 -11.28 -16.68
CA LYS A 355 19.49 -10.69 -16.54
C LYS A 355 19.67 -9.90 -15.26
N GLN A 356 18.61 -9.71 -14.49
CA GLN A 356 18.63 -8.90 -13.27
C GLN A 356 18.85 -9.80 -12.05
N ILE A 357 19.98 -9.64 -11.35
CA ILE A 357 20.20 -10.34 -10.08
C ILE A 357 19.48 -9.62 -8.94
N ASP A 358 19.71 -8.33 -8.78
CA ASP A 358 19.23 -7.56 -7.63
C ASP A 358 17.77 -7.09 -7.79
N GLN A 359 17.08 -6.89 -6.68
CA GLN A 359 15.68 -6.43 -6.68
C GLN A 359 15.54 -4.94 -6.43
N PHE A 360 16.52 -4.34 -5.74
CA PHE A 360 16.40 -3.01 -5.18
C PHE A 360 17.46 -2.08 -5.72
N TYR A 361 17.12 -0.81 -5.83
CA TYR A 361 18.03 0.28 -6.16
C TYR A 361 17.86 1.44 -5.18
N THR A 362 18.93 2.20 -4.95
CA THR A 362 18.93 3.34 -4.03
C THR A 362 18.96 4.65 -4.82
N VAL A 363 18.05 5.56 -4.50
CA VAL A 363 18.06 6.94 -4.98
C VAL A 363 18.62 7.83 -3.88
N THR A 364 19.56 8.70 -4.23
CA THR A 364 20.11 9.72 -3.32
C THR A 364 19.57 11.08 -3.72
N ALA A 365 18.87 11.75 -2.80
CA ALA A 365 18.37 13.10 -2.99
C ALA A 365 19.49 14.14 -2.88
N ALA A 366 19.21 15.38 -3.33
CA ALA A 366 20.20 16.47 -3.33
C ALA A 366 20.70 16.85 -1.92
N ASP A 367 19.92 16.57 -0.88
CA ASP A 367 20.29 16.79 0.53
C ASP A 367 21.13 15.63 1.13
N GLY A 368 21.46 14.62 0.33
CA GLY A 368 22.23 13.44 0.74
C GLY A 368 21.38 12.33 1.38
N THR A 369 20.07 12.49 1.52
CA THR A 369 19.20 11.42 2.00
C THR A 369 19.04 10.32 0.95
N THR A 370 18.97 9.08 1.39
CA THR A 370 18.84 7.91 0.51
C THR A 370 17.52 7.19 0.75
N LYS A 371 16.88 6.74 -0.32
CA LYS A 371 15.69 5.88 -0.27
C LYS A 371 15.84 4.71 -1.23
N ASP A 372 15.48 3.52 -0.77
CA ASP A 372 15.50 2.31 -1.58
C ASP A 372 14.14 2.08 -2.23
N PHE A 373 14.14 1.56 -3.44
CA PHE A 373 12.96 1.20 -4.21
C PHE A 373 13.13 -0.18 -4.83
N SER A 374 12.02 -0.84 -5.12
CA SER A 374 12.02 -2.08 -5.90
C SER A 374 11.99 -1.80 -7.40
N LEU A 375 12.72 -2.61 -8.16
CA LEU A 375 12.56 -2.71 -9.60
C LEU A 375 11.18 -3.33 -9.92
N SER A 376 10.63 -3.01 -11.08
CA SER A 376 9.29 -3.45 -11.52
C SER A 376 9.25 -4.92 -11.98
N GLN A 377 10.42 -5.55 -12.11
CA GLN A 377 10.57 -6.97 -12.40
C GLN A 377 11.33 -7.65 -11.27
N ILE A 378 11.04 -8.93 -11.09
CA ILE A 378 11.61 -9.75 -10.05
C ILE A 378 13.05 -10.12 -10.42
N GLY A 379 13.97 -9.77 -9.54
CA GLY A 379 15.37 -10.18 -9.63
C GLY A 379 15.54 -11.66 -9.33
N LEU A 380 16.54 -12.29 -9.95
CA LEU A 380 16.84 -13.72 -9.78
C LEU A 380 17.28 -14.06 -8.36
N ASN A 381 17.68 -13.07 -7.54
CA ASN A 381 17.94 -13.26 -6.12
C ASN A 381 16.66 -13.69 -5.35
N PHE A 382 15.49 -13.13 -5.65
CA PHE A 382 14.23 -13.55 -5.03
C PHE A 382 13.56 -14.70 -5.80
N ALA A 383 13.54 -14.65 -7.13
CA ALA A 383 12.86 -15.66 -7.95
C ALA A 383 13.52 -17.04 -7.85
N CYS A 384 14.85 -17.11 -7.76
CA CYS A 384 15.59 -18.37 -7.81
C CYS A 384 16.43 -18.60 -6.55
N ARG A 385 17.23 -17.61 -6.15
CA ARG A 385 18.23 -17.78 -5.07
C ARG A 385 17.60 -18.00 -3.70
N SER A 386 16.35 -17.61 -3.50
CA SER A 386 15.60 -17.95 -2.28
C SER A 386 15.60 -19.45 -1.96
N CYS A 387 15.64 -20.32 -2.99
CA CYS A 387 15.82 -21.76 -2.85
C CYS A 387 17.28 -22.21 -3.07
N HIS A 388 17.98 -21.56 -4.00
CA HIS A 388 19.33 -21.92 -4.46
C HIS A 388 20.48 -21.19 -3.72
N VAL A 389 20.24 -20.78 -2.47
CA VAL A 389 21.25 -20.20 -1.57
C VAL A 389 21.82 -21.27 -0.64
N GLU A 390 22.99 -21.00 -0.03
CA GLU A 390 23.53 -21.86 1.02
C GLU A 390 22.53 -22.01 2.19
N GLY A 391 22.27 -23.26 2.58
CA GLY A 391 21.24 -23.59 3.57
C GLY A 391 19.80 -23.37 3.08
N GLY A 392 19.60 -23.19 1.78
CA GLY A 392 18.30 -23.21 1.10
C GLY A 392 17.77 -24.63 0.89
N SER A 393 16.65 -24.75 0.18
CA SER A 393 15.96 -26.00 -0.11
C SER A 393 16.50 -26.74 -1.35
N ALA A 394 17.35 -26.09 -2.15
CA ALA A 394 17.87 -26.63 -3.40
C ALA A 394 19.40 -26.50 -3.50
N THR A 395 19.98 -27.13 -4.52
CA THR A 395 21.43 -27.04 -4.79
C THR A 395 21.83 -25.58 -5.05
N VAL A 396 22.91 -25.13 -4.43
CA VAL A 396 23.40 -23.75 -4.58
C VAL A 396 23.71 -23.44 -6.04
N LYS A 397 23.34 -22.24 -6.50
CA LYS A 397 23.59 -21.75 -7.87
C LYS A 397 24.30 -20.40 -7.87
N THR A 398 25.23 -20.26 -8.80
CA THR A 398 25.91 -18.99 -9.09
C THR A 398 25.03 -18.06 -9.91
N ASP A 399 25.33 -16.76 -9.90
CA ASP A 399 24.66 -15.75 -10.72
C ASP A 399 24.63 -16.12 -12.20
N ALA A 400 25.74 -16.63 -12.73
CA ALA A 400 25.86 -17.06 -14.13
C ALA A 400 24.91 -18.22 -14.45
N GLU A 401 24.82 -19.23 -13.58
CA GLU A 401 23.88 -20.35 -13.77
C GLU A 401 22.42 -19.90 -13.69
N LEU A 402 22.10 -18.95 -12.80
CA LEU A 402 20.74 -18.41 -12.70
C LEU A 402 20.35 -17.65 -13.97
N ILE A 403 21.25 -16.80 -14.48
CA ILE A 403 21.05 -16.04 -15.72
C ILE A 403 20.94 -16.98 -16.91
N GLU A 404 21.84 -17.96 -17.03
CA GLU A 404 21.80 -18.97 -18.10
C GLU A 404 20.45 -19.70 -18.08
N LYS A 405 19.96 -20.07 -16.88
CA LYS A 405 18.69 -20.76 -16.74
C LYS A 405 17.48 -19.91 -17.10
N ALA A 406 17.49 -18.64 -16.72
CA ALA A 406 16.39 -17.73 -17.00
C ALA A 406 16.38 -17.25 -18.46
N THR A 407 17.56 -17.16 -19.09
CA THR A 407 17.73 -16.69 -20.47
C THR A 407 17.10 -17.66 -21.46
N GLY A 408 16.22 -17.16 -22.33
CA GLY A 408 15.51 -17.97 -23.31
C GLY A 408 14.24 -18.64 -22.76
N TYR A 409 14.09 -18.74 -21.44
CA TYR A 409 12.83 -19.10 -20.79
C TYR A 409 11.95 -17.87 -20.52
N HIS A 410 12.57 -16.75 -20.15
CA HIS A 410 11.91 -15.46 -20.02
C HIS A 410 12.36 -14.52 -21.13
N SER A 411 11.42 -13.80 -21.74
CA SER A 411 11.73 -12.70 -22.64
C SER A 411 12.22 -11.51 -21.82
N THR A 412 13.31 -10.87 -22.25
CA THR A 412 13.65 -9.54 -21.74
C THR A 412 12.51 -8.58 -22.07
N PRO A 413 12.13 -7.68 -21.16
CA PRO A 413 11.05 -6.72 -21.38
C PRO A 413 11.23 -5.85 -22.62
#